data_AF-A0A1G7FGV2-F1
#
_entry.id   AF-A0A1G7FGV2-F1
#
_cell.length_a   1.000
_cell.length_b   1.000
_cell.length_c   1.000
_cell.angle_alpha   90.00
_cell.angle_beta   90.00
_cell.angle_gamma   90.00
#
_symmetry.space_group_name_H-M   'P 1'
#
loop_
_entity.id
_entity.type
_entity.pdbx_description
1 polymer ?
#
loop_
_entity_poly.entity_id
_entity_poly.type
_entity_poly.pdbx_seq_one_letter_code
_entity_poly.pdbx_strand_id
1 'polypeptide(L)'
;MATFVEIATSDPDSRFDMLVNAATFVDAQIPGSNIVATLSDPAQNLTLFAPTDAAFGLLATDLGFTGDATDETGVTNFLVGLGAETLRNVLLYHVAGTPLTAAQIGTSGSVTPLAGPAITADLPTLVDAEPDVIDPSVAAADIAADNGILHIIDRVLLPTNLPGNDAPTLAGLVAASGSGFDSNNADFDLLLQAVTTASLAGALDDPNADLTVFAPTDAAFVGTAQALGFSGTDEAGAFTFLVEALTLLGGGDPIPILTQILTYHVAGESLQASQVLAAGSIETLQGGTLTLNGASIVDADPDLPDPSLIQTDIQASNGVAHVIDGVLLPVDILASDGSNDVDFTIDGDMATAAFLGADNDFFDGNGGADTIGGGAGNDVLFGGADDDQVFGADGDDIVNGNEGADIVGGGAGHDTVRGEAGDDNAFGGLGDDLVVGGAGNDVVTGAAGNDVLVGNEGNDTIYAGAGNDQIFAGAGDDVVFFGRGDVDSAYGGTGADVFQFHAQDGFARIEDFENGIDRIDVSAFGFSGFADIQDNVFGNSDRAFVDLGGASFTLVGFDVANLGQEDFIF
;
A
#
# COMPACT_ATOMS: atom_id res chain seq x y z
N MET A 1 29.83 -36.15 -36.07
CA MET A 1 28.87 -36.22 -34.96
C MET A 1 27.56 -36.64 -35.62
N ALA A 2 26.40 -36.20 -35.16
CA ALA A 2 25.14 -36.43 -35.86
C ALA A 2 24.58 -35.08 -36.31
N THR A 3 23.88 -35.04 -37.44
CA THR A 3 23.06 -33.89 -37.88
C THR A 3 21.82 -33.75 -37.00
N PHE A 4 21.11 -32.62 -37.04
CA PHE A 4 19.88 -32.43 -36.25
C PHE A 4 18.86 -33.57 -36.43
N VAL A 5 18.61 -34.02 -37.67
CA VAL A 5 17.66 -35.11 -37.93
C VAL A 5 18.16 -36.45 -37.41
N GLU A 6 19.48 -36.71 -37.48
CA GLU A 6 20.07 -37.92 -36.88
C GLU A 6 20.02 -37.88 -35.35
N ILE A 7 20.17 -36.71 -34.72
CA ILE A 7 19.97 -36.54 -33.28
C ILE A 7 18.51 -36.80 -32.91
N ALA A 8 17.56 -36.26 -33.67
CA ALA A 8 16.13 -36.45 -33.45
C ALA A 8 15.68 -37.93 -33.58
N THR A 9 16.31 -38.69 -34.48
CA THR A 9 15.89 -40.07 -34.83
C THR A 9 16.73 -41.19 -34.21
N SER A 10 17.81 -40.87 -33.47
CA SER A 10 18.72 -41.87 -32.89
C SER A 10 18.42 -42.26 -31.43
N ASP A 11 17.49 -41.56 -30.77
CA ASP A 11 17.04 -41.85 -29.41
C ASP A 11 15.78 -42.76 -29.45
N PRO A 12 15.84 -44.00 -28.95
CA PRO A 12 14.70 -44.93 -28.96
C PRO A 12 13.59 -44.61 -27.95
N ASP A 13 13.80 -43.64 -27.05
CA ASP A 13 12.76 -43.04 -26.19
C ASP A 13 12.27 -41.72 -26.81
N SER A 14 12.01 -41.73 -28.13
CA SER A 14 11.86 -40.59 -29.04
C SER A 14 11.22 -39.35 -28.41
N ARG A 15 11.98 -38.27 -28.38
CA ARG A 15 11.53 -36.96 -27.91
C ARG A 15 11.21 -36.00 -29.05
N PHE A 16 11.36 -36.38 -30.32
CA PHE A 16 11.27 -35.45 -31.46
C PHE A 16 10.55 -36.03 -32.69
N ASP A 17 9.81 -37.14 -32.54
CA ASP A 17 9.13 -37.77 -33.67
C ASP A 17 8.07 -36.85 -34.28
N MET A 18 7.34 -36.10 -33.44
CA MET A 18 6.36 -35.12 -33.90
C MET A 18 7.01 -33.98 -34.69
N LEU A 19 8.21 -33.52 -34.29
CA LEU A 19 8.97 -32.50 -35.03
C LEU A 19 9.33 -32.99 -36.45
N VAL A 20 9.84 -34.21 -36.56
CA VAL A 20 10.22 -34.81 -37.85
C VAL A 20 8.98 -35.08 -38.71
N ASN A 21 7.89 -35.55 -38.11
CA ASN A 21 6.62 -35.79 -38.79
C ASN A 21 6.01 -34.49 -39.33
N ALA A 22 6.02 -33.40 -38.54
CA ALA A 22 5.55 -32.10 -38.97
C ALA A 22 6.36 -31.56 -40.15
N ALA A 23 7.69 -31.63 -40.10
CA ALA A 23 8.57 -31.22 -41.20
C ALA A 23 8.33 -32.05 -42.48
N THR A 24 8.18 -33.37 -42.32
CA THR A 24 7.89 -34.29 -43.44
C THR A 24 6.52 -33.99 -44.06
N PHE A 25 5.50 -33.71 -43.25
CA PHE A 25 4.18 -33.31 -43.73
C PHE A 25 4.24 -32.02 -44.54
N VAL A 26 4.92 -30.98 -44.03
CA VAL A 26 5.09 -29.70 -44.73
C VAL A 26 5.79 -29.89 -46.07
N ASP A 27 6.90 -30.63 -46.12
CA ASP A 27 7.64 -30.91 -47.36
C ASP A 27 6.80 -31.68 -48.39
N ALA A 28 5.86 -32.51 -47.94
CA ALA A 28 4.94 -33.24 -48.83
C ALA A 28 3.79 -32.35 -49.37
N GLN A 29 3.35 -31.35 -48.60
CA GLN A 29 2.19 -30.52 -48.96
C GLN A 29 2.56 -29.22 -49.70
N ILE A 30 3.75 -28.65 -49.44
CA ILE A 30 4.17 -27.36 -50.00
C ILE A 30 5.22 -27.58 -51.09
N PRO A 31 4.88 -27.34 -52.39
CA PRO A 31 5.83 -27.50 -53.48
C PRO A 31 7.08 -26.61 -53.30
N GLY A 32 8.25 -27.24 -53.27
CA GLY A 32 9.54 -26.55 -53.13
C GLY A 32 9.99 -26.34 -51.68
N SER A 33 9.21 -26.76 -50.69
CA SER A 33 9.69 -26.91 -49.31
C SER A 33 10.71 -28.04 -49.23
N ASN A 34 11.74 -27.85 -48.39
CA ASN A 34 12.86 -28.76 -48.21
C ASN A 34 13.41 -28.71 -46.77
N ILE A 35 12.54 -28.58 -45.77
CA ILE A 35 12.89 -28.41 -44.37
C ILE A 35 13.71 -29.61 -43.88
N VAL A 36 13.25 -30.83 -44.14
CA VAL A 36 13.94 -32.06 -43.68
C VAL A 36 15.34 -32.16 -44.30
N ALA A 37 15.45 -31.86 -45.60
CA ALA A 37 16.74 -31.86 -46.30
C ALA A 37 17.69 -30.77 -45.76
N THR A 38 17.16 -29.60 -45.43
CA THR A 38 17.95 -28.49 -44.86
C THR A 38 18.48 -28.84 -43.47
N LEU A 39 17.64 -29.42 -42.60
CA LEU A 39 18.03 -29.85 -41.25
C LEU A 39 18.93 -31.10 -41.23
N SER A 40 19.06 -31.80 -42.36
CA SER A 40 19.95 -32.96 -42.53
C SER A 40 21.25 -32.64 -43.27
N ASP A 41 21.42 -31.42 -43.80
CA ASP A 41 22.58 -31.08 -44.63
C ASP A 41 23.77 -30.64 -43.74
N PRO A 42 24.90 -31.40 -43.71
CA PRO A 42 26.08 -31.08 -42.92
C PRO A 42 26.83 -29.83 -43.40
N ALA A 43 26.48 -29.27 -44.56
CA ALA A 43 27.03 -28.00 -45.02
C ALA A 43 26.33 -26.79 -44.39
N GLN A 44 25.18 -26.98 -43.73
CA GLN A 44 24.48 -25.92 -43.00
C GLN A 44 25.19 -25.61 -41.68
N ASN A 45 24.90 -24.43 -41.14
CA ASN A 45 25.46 -23.99 -39.87
C ASN A 45 24.41 -23.11 -39.15
N LEU A 46 23.48 -23.76 -38.46
CA LEU A 46 22.25 -23.15 -37.93
C LEU A 46 22.17 -23.28 -36.40
N THR A 47 21.19 -22.60 -35.81
CA THR A 47 20.67 -22.98 -34.48
C THR A 47 19.27 -23.56 -34.65
N LEU A 48 19.01 -24.69 -34.00
CA LEU A 48 17.68 -25.29 -33.90
C LEU A 48 17.22 -25.27 -32.43
N PHE A 49 16.07 -24.65 -32.17
CA PHE A 49 15.32 -24.85 -30.94
C PHE A 49 14.36 -26.02 -31.18
N ALA A 50 14.64 -27.18 -30.61
CA ALA A 50 13.85 -28.39 -30.87
C ALA A 50 12.81 -28.60 -29.76
N PRO A 51 11.52 -28.41 -30.06
CA PRO A 51 10.45 -28.77 -29.14
C PRO A 51 10.34 -30.28 -29.04
N THR A 52 10.12 -30.76 -27.82
CA THR A 52 9.92 -32.19 -27.58
C THR A 52 8.53 -32.67 -28.03
N ASP A 53 8.31 -33.98 -28.09
CA ASP A 53 6.97 -34.53 -28.36
C ASP A 53 5.98 -34.14 -27.25
N ALA A 54 6.43 -34.07 -25.99
CA ALA A 54 5.64 -33.52 -24.90
C ALA A 54 5.27 -32.04 -25.13
N ALA A 55 6.17 -31.25 -25.71
CA ALA A 55 5.91 -29.85 -26.07
C ALA A 55 4.78 -29.72 -27.09
N PHE A 56 4.75 -30.60 -28.11
CA PHE A 56 3.66 -30.64 -29.09
C PHE A 56 2.34 -31.12 -28.46
N GLY A 57 2.41 -32.05 -27.51
CA GLY A 57 1.25 -32.48 -26.72
C GLY A 57 0.64 -31.32 -25.93
N LEU A 58 1.47 -30.52 -25.25
CA LEU A 58 1.04 -29.31 -24.53
C LEU A 58 0.40 -28.30 -25.49
N LEU A 59 1.05 -27.98 -26.61
CA LEU A 59 0.48 -27.08 -27.63
C LEU A 59 -0.90 -27.57 -28.11
N ALA A 60 -1.05 -28.87 -28.35
CA ALA A 60 -2.34 -29.40 -28.78
C ALA A 60 -3.42 -29.21 -27.71
N THR A 61 -3.10 -29.46 -26.44
CA THR A 61 -4.01 -29.22 -25.31
C THR A 61 -4.37 -27.73 -25.20
N ASP A 62 -3.40 -26.83 -25.31
CA ASP A 62 -3.60 -25.37 -25.25
C ASP A 62 -4.52 -24.90 -26.39
N LEU A 63 -4.45 -25.54 -27.56
CA LEU A 63 -5.35 -25.31 -28.71
C LEU A 63 -6.70 -26.07 -28.64
N GLY A 64 -7.01 -26.71 -27.51
CA GLY A 64 -8.30 -27.36 -27.27
C GLY A 64 -8.40 -28.83 -27.68
N PHE A 65 -7.27 -29.54 -27.86
CA PHE A 65 -7.27 -30.99 -28.08
C PHE A 65 -7.76 -31.74 -26.84
N THR A 66 -8.87 -32.47 -26.99
CA THR A 66 -9.48 -33.25 -25.89
C THR A 66 -9.03 -34.71 -25.85
N GLY A 67 -8.03 -35.10 -26.65
CA GLY A 67 -7.49 -36.46 -26.68
C GLY A 67 -6.37 -36.68 -25.66
N ASP A 68 -5.70 -37.83 -25.73
CA ASP A 68 -4.50 -38.10 -24.93
C ASP A 68 -3.31 -37.33 -25.53
N ALA A 69 -2.79 -36.34 -24.79
CA ALA A 69 -1.67 -35.50 -25.23
C ALA A 69 -0.36 -36.29 -25.40
N THR A 70 -0.28 -37.54 -24.91
CA THR A 70 0.87 -38.43 -25.11
C THR A 70 0.75 -39.31 -26.36
N ASP A 71 -0.42 -39.33 -27.03
CA ASP A 71 -0.60 -40.05 -28.31
C ASP A 71 -0.07 -39.22 -29.48
N GLU A 72 1.17 -39.49 -29.89
CA GLU A 72 1.83 -38.84 -31.03
C GLU A 72 1.00 -38.82 -32.32
N THR A 73 0.28 -39.92 -32.62
CA THR A 73 -0.54 -39.98 -33.83
C THR A 73 -1.77 -39.10 -33.69
N GLY A 74 -2.40 -39.11 -32.52
CA GLY A 74 -3.54 -38.24 -32.18
C GLY A 74 -3.17 -36.76 -32.28
N VAL A 75 -2.09 -36.36 -31.59
CA VAL A 75 -1.57 -34.99 -31.57
C VAL A 75 -1.15 -34.53 -32.96
N THR A 76 -0.37 -35.33 -33.69
CA THR A 76 0.05 -34.99 -35.06
C THR A 76 -1.16 -34.76 -35.97
N ASN A 77 -2.18 -35.63 -35.91
CA ASN A 77 -3.40 -35.48 -36.72
C ASN A 77 -4.20 -34.21 -36.37
N PHE A 78 -4.18 -33.80 -35.11
CA PHE A 78 -4.81 -32.55 -34.67
C PHE A 78 -4.05 -31.33 -35.21
N LEU A 79 -2.72 -31.28 -35.01
CA LEU A 79 -1.88 -30.15 -35.39
C LEU A 79 -1.78 -29.94 -36.90
N VAL A 80 -1.81 -30.99 -37.72
CA VAL A 80 -1.91 -30.82 -39.19
C VAL A 80 -3.20 -30.14 -39.64
N GLY A 81 -4.23 -30.12 -38.77
CA GLY A 81 -5.45 -29.35 -38.95
C GLY A 81 -5.24 -27.83 -38.99
N LEU A 82 -4.13 -27.32 -38.42
CA LEU A 82 -3.74 -25.90 -38.48
C LEU A 82 -3.36 -25.43 -39.90
N GLY A 83 -3.06 -26.38 -40.79
CA GLY A 83 -2.67 -26.13 -42.17
C GLY A 83 -1.16 -26.08 -42.39
N ALA A 84 -0.73 -26.50 -43.59
CA ALA A 84 0.68 -26.69 -43.91
C ALA A 84 1.51 -25.39 -43.89
N GLU A 85 0.94 -24.24 -44.26
CA GLU A 85 1.67 -22.95 -44.24
C GLU A 85 1.88 -22.45 -42.80
N THR A 86 0.89 -22.61 -41.92
CA THR A 86 1.02 -22.30 -40.49
C THR A 86 2.12 -23.13 -39.86
N LEU A 87 2.08 -24.46 -40.05
CA LEU A 87 3.11 -25.37 -39.57
C LEU A 87 4.49 -25.06 -40.16
N ARG A 88 4.58 -24.68 -41.43
CA ARG A 88 5.83 -24.24 -42.04
C ARG A 88 6.42 -23.02 -41.33
N ASN A 89 5.60 -22.01 -41.04
CA ASN A 89 6.06 -20.82 -40.33
C ASN A 89 6.51 -21.15 -38.92
N VAL A 90 5.76 -21.98 -38.18
CA VAL A 90 6.15 -22.49 -36.86
C VAL A 90 7.50 -23.20 -36.93
N LEU A 91 7.68 -24.14 -37.85
CA LEU A 91 8.95 -24.88 -37.99
C LEU A 91 10.14 -23.97 -38.33
N LEU A 92 9.94 -22.96 -39.18
CA LEU A 92 11.00 -22.00 -39.52
C LEU A 92 11.28 -21.00 -38.38
N TYR A 93 10.30 -20.73 -37.50
CA TYR A 93 10.45 -19.91 -36.32
C TYR A 93 11.41 -20.53 -35.28
N HIS A 94 11.54 -21.86 -35.29
CA HIS A 94 12.46 -22.60 -34.43
C HIS A 94 13.91 -22.63 -34.93
N VAL A 95 14.20 -22.03 -36.08
CA VAL A 95 15.53 -22.10 -36.71
C VAL A 95 16.12 -20.70 -36.85
N ALA A 96 17.37 -20.52 -36.43
CA ALA A 96 18.14 -19.29 -36.69
C ALA A 96 19.27 -19.55 -37.70
N GLY A 97 19.55 -18.55 -38.53
CA GLY A 97 20.50 -18.65 -39.66
C GLY A 97 21.98 -18.74 -39.28
N THR A 98 22.32 -18.73 -38.00
CA THR A 98 23.69 -18.84 -37.49
C THR A 98 23.70 -19.63 -36.18
N PRO A 99 24.79 -20.36 -35.85
CA PRO A 99 24.91 -21.04 -34.57
C PRO A 99 25.13 -20.05 -33.45
N LEU A 100 24.28 -20.13 -32.43
CA LEU A 100 24.28 -19.33 -31.22
C LEU A 100 24.30 -20.27 -30.01
N THR A 101 25.30 -20.10 -29.14
CA THR A 101 25.32 -20.75 -27.82
C THR A 101 24.34 -20.08 -26.87
N ALA A 102 23.94 -20.75 -25.79
CA ALA A 102 23.10 -20.14 -24.75
C ALA A 102 23.74 -18.87 -24.16
N ALA A 103 25.07 -18.86 -23.96
CA ALA A 103 25.77 -17.67 -23.52
C ALA A 103 25.68 -16.50 -24.50
N GLN A 104 25.72 -16.77 -25.82
CA GLN A 104 25.56 -15.74 -26.85
C GLN A 104 24.12 -15.23 -26.90
N ILE A 105 23.13 -16.13 -26.78
CA ILE A 105 21.71 -15.80 -26.73
C ILE A 105 21.44 -14.89 -25.53
N GLY A 106 21.82 -15.30 -24.31
CA GLY A 106 21.65 -14.49 -23.11
C GLY A 106 22.38 -13.14 -23.15
N THR A 107 23.54 -13.06 -23.82
CA THR A 107 24.23 -11.76 -24.01
C THR A 107 23.52 -10.86 -25.01
N SER A 108 22.92 -11.43 -26.07
CA SER A 108 22.21 -10.67 -27.09
C SER A 108 20.80 -10.25 -26.67
N GLY A 109 20.18 -11.00 -25.75
CA GLY A 109 18.79 -10.81 -25.33
C GLY A 109 17.74 -11.11 -26.41
N SER A 110 18.15 -11.51 -27.62
CA SER A 110 17.22 -11.76 -28.72
C SER A 110 17.78 -12.68 -29.80
N VAL A 111 16.92 -13.46 -30.43
CA VAL A 111 17.24 -14.36 -31.54
C VAL A 111 16.39 -13.99 -32.76
N THR A 112 17.03 -13.89 -33.93
CA THR A 112 16.33 -13.69 -35.21
C THR A 112 16.11 -15.02 -35.93
N PRO A 113 14.89 -15.56 -35.93
CA PRO A 113 14.57 -16.80 -36.63
C PRO A 113 14.47 -16.63 -38.16
N LEU A 114 14.36 -17.74 -38.88
CA LEU A 114 14.27 -17.76 -40.35
C LEU A 114 12.91 -17.28 -40.90
N ALA A 115 11.86 -17.34 -40.09
CA ALA A 115 10.55 -16.76 -40.34
C ALA A 115 10.05 -16.12 -39.03
N GLY A 116 9.07 -15.21 -39.09
CA GLY A 116 8.45 -14.60 -37.89
C GLY A 116 9.22 -13.40 -37.31
N PRO A 117 8.71 -12.82 -36.20
CA PRO A 117 9.38 -11.76 -35.44
C PRO A 117 10.65 -12.26 -34.74
N ALA A 118 11.36 -11.37 -34.03
CA ALA A 118 12.48 -11.79 -33.20
C ALA A 118 11.95 -12.41 -31.89
N ILE A 119 12.62 -13.46 -31.42
CA ILE A 119 12.36 -14.08 -30.11
C ILE A 119 13.15 -13.27 -29.09
N THR A 120 12.52 -12.83 -28.00
CA THR A 120 13.22 -12.22 -26.87
C THR A 120 13.72 -13.33 -25.95
N ALA A 121 14.94 -13.24 -25.46
CA ALA A 121 15.57 -14.30 -24.68
C ALA A 121 16.01 -13.80 -23.32
N ASP A 122 15.31 -14.24 -22.28
CA ASP A 122 15.66 -14.07 -20.88
C ASP A 122 15.84 -15.47 -20.26
N LEU A 123 17.01 -16.06 -20.55
CA LEU A 123 17.22 -17.49 -20.36
C LEU A 123 16.99 -17.90 -18.89
N PRO A 124 16.27 -19.02 -18.66
CA PRO A 124 15.97 -20.08 -19.63
C PRO A 124 14.75 -19.80 -20.54
N THR A 125 13.96 -18.76 -20.29
CA THR A 125 12.73 -18.45 -21.04
C THR A 125 13.02 -17.80 -22.39
N LEU A 126 12.20 -18.14 -23.39
CA LEU A 126 12.23 -17.62 -24.74
C LEU A 126 10.86 -17.06 -25.10
N VAL A 127 10.70 -15.74 -24.97
CA VAL A 127 9.43 -15.05 -25.23
C VAL A 127 9.16 -15.00 -26.73
N ASP A 128 8.01 -15.54 -27.14
CA ASP A 128 7.62 -15.59 -28.54
C ASP A 128 6.55 -14.55 -28.92
N ALA A 129 5.72 -14.84 -29.92
CA ALA A 129 4.70 -13.92 -30.43
C ALA A 129 3.27 -14.41 -30.18
N GLU A 130 3.10 -15.49 -29.42
CA GLU A 130 1.84 -15.96 -28.86
C GLU A 130 1.75 -15.56 -27.38
N PRO A 131 1.01 -14.50 -27.04
CA PRO A 131 0.82 -14.09 -25.64
C PRO A 131 -0.09 -15.04 -24.86
N ASP A 132 -0.91 -15.86 -25.53
CA ASP A 132 -1.95 -16.64 -24.87
C ASP A 132 -1.47 -17.99 -24.32
N VAL A 133 -0.20 -18.35 -24.53
CA VAL A 133 0.40 -19.60 -24.03
C VAL A 133 1.71 -19.31 -23.32
N ILE A 134 2.03 -20.17 -22.34
CA ILE A 134 3.27 -20.06 -21.58
C ILE A 134 4.46 -20.11 -22.55
N ASP A 135 5.38 -19.15 -22.47
CA ASP A 135 6.50 -19.14 -23.40
C ASP A 135 7.43 -20.35 -23.18
N PRO A 136 8.10 -20.83 -24.24
CA PRO A 136 9.05 -21.93 -24.13
C PRO A 136 10.27 -21.62 -23.27
N SER A 137 10.73 -22.64 -22.54
CA SER A 137 11.99 -22.62 -21.79
C SER A 137 13.01 -23.60 -22.38
N VAL A 138 14.28 -23.23 -22.33
CA VAL A 138 15.40 -24.08 -22.75
C VAL A 138 15.68 -25.14 -21.68
N ALA A 139 15.18 -26.35 -21.92
CA ALA A 139 15.38 -27.51 -21.04
C ALA A 139 16.80 -28.09 -21.12
N ALA A 140 17.46 -27.99 -22.29
CA ALA A 140 18.85 -28.36 -22.45
C ALA A 140 19.52 -27.53 -23.55
N ALA A 141 20.67 -26.94 -23.26
CA ALA A 141 21.36 -26.02 -24.15
C ALA A 141 22.67 -26.59 -24.73
N ASP A 142 23.14 -25.95 -25.80
CA ASP A 142 24.50 -26.10 -26.36
C ASP A 142 24.84 -27.52 -26.84
N ILE A 143 23.85 -28.24 -27.38
CA ILE A 143 24.08 -29.59 -27.93
C ILE A 143 24.71 -29.44 -29.32
N ALA A 144 25.93 -29.93 -29.48
CA ALA A 144 26.66 -29.84 -30.74
C ALA A 144 26.12 -30.82 -31.80
N ALA A 145 25.84 -30.31 -33.00
CA ALA A 145 25.49 -31.09 -34.18
C ALA A 145 26.48 -30.82 -35.32
N ASP A 146 26.57 -31.73 -36.29
CA ASP A 146 27.46 -31.53 -37.45
C ASP A 146 27.07 -30.32 -38.32
N ASN A 147 25.81 -29.87 -38.21
CA ASN A 147 25.25 -28.73 -38.93
C ASN A 147 24.83 -27.55 -38.05
N GLY A 148 25.38 -27.44 -36.82
CA GLY A 148 25.21 -26.28 -35.96
C GLY A 148 25.04 -26.58 -34.47
N ILE A 149 24.15 -25.83 -33.80
CA ILE A 149 23.85 -25.97 -32.37
C ILE A 149 22.36 -26.28 -32.18
N LEU A 150 22.07 -27.19 -31.25
CA LEU A 150 20.73 -27.59 -30.86
C LEU A 150 20.46 -27.19 -29.40
N HIS A 151 19.31 -26.56 -29.17
CA HIS A 151 18.74 -26.31 -27.85
C HIS A 151 17.41 -27.05 -27.75
N ILE A 152 17.18 -27.84 -26.71
CA ILE A 152 15.91 -28.52 -26.46
C ILE A 152 15.02 -27.57 -25.69
N ILE A 153 13.79 -27.39 -26.15
CA ILE A 153 12.77 -26.56 -25.50
C ILE A 153 11.57 -27.42 -25.07
N ASP A 154 10.91 -26.99 -24.01
CA ASP A 154 9.78 -27.70 -23.38
C ASP A 154 8.40 -27.34 -23.93
N ARG A 155 8.29 -26.23 -24.67
CA ARG A 155 7.10 -25.81 -25.42
C ARG A 155 7.45 -25.44 -26.85
N VAL A 156 6.44 -25.27 -27.69
CA VAL A 156 6.60 -24.92 -29.12
C VAL A 156 6.63 -23.40 -29.26
N LEU A 157 7.65 -22.87 -29.94
CA LEU A 157 7.72 -21.44 -30.27
C LEU A 157 6.71 -21.09 -31.37
N LEU A 158 5.89 -20.07 -31.15
CA LEU A 158 4.85 -19.64 -32.06
C LEU A 158 5.16 -18.27 -32.67
N PRO A 159 5.15 -18.15 -34.02
CA PRO A 159 5.53 -16.91 -34.72
C PRO A 159 4.44 -15.84 -34.73
N THR A 160 3.23 -16.19 -34.30
CA THR A 160 2.03 -15.37 -34.31
C THR A 160 1.03 -15.95 -33.32
N ASN A 161 0.19 -15.11 -32.73
CA ASN A 161 -1.02 -15.54 -32.04
C ASN A 161 -1.91 -16.42 -32.96
N LEU A 162 -2.17 -17.65 -32.53
CA LEU A 162 -2.99 -18.64 -33.21
C LEU A 162 -4.47 -18.44 -32.82
N PRO A 163 -5.42 -18.61 -33.75
CA PRO A 163 -6.83 -18.45 -33.43
C PRO A 163 -7.37 -19.63 -32.61
N GLY A 164 -8.17 -19.33 -31.58
CA GLY A 164 -8.93 -20.34 -30.83
C GLY A 164 -8.36 -20.71 -29.45
N ASN A 165 -7.23 -20.12 -29.07
CA ASN A 165 -6.66 -20.15 -27.72
C ASN A 165 -6.64 -18.76 -27.07
N ASP A 166 -7.41 -17.79 -27.59
CA ASP A 166 -7.42 -16.40 -27.10
C ASP A 166 -7.71 -16.35 -25.58
N ALA A 167 -6.68 -16.03 -24.78
CA ALA A 167 -6.81 -15.89 -23.35
C ALA A 167 -7.55 -14.58 -23.04
N PRO A 168 -8.36 -14.52 -21.97
CA PRO A 168 -8.91 -13.25 -21.52
C PRO A 168 -7.79 -12.27 -21.14
N THR A 169 -8.09 -10.98 -21.10
CA THR A 169 -7.19 -9.97 -20.51
C THR A 169 -7.01 -10.22 -19.01
N LEU A 170 -6.04 -9.58 -18.37
CA LEU A 170 -5.85 -9.67 -16.92
C LEU A 170 -7.11 -9.25 -16.14
N ALA A 171 -7.77 -8.16 -16.54
CA ALA A 171 -9.05 -7.80 -15.93
C ALA A 171 -10.17 -8.80 -16.28
N GLY A 172 -10.13 -9.40 -17.48
CA GLY A 172 -11.00 -10.49 -17.86
C GLY A 172 -10.80 -11.77 -17.04
N LEU A 173 -9.57 -12.11 -16.65
CA LEU A 173 -9.26 -13.23 -15.75
C LEU A 173 -9.88 -12.98 -14.37
N VAL A 174 -9.63 -11.80 -13.81
CA VAL A 174 -10.18 -11.39 -12.51
C VAL A 174 -11.72 -11.37 -12.54
N ALA A 175 -12.33 -10.96 -13.66
CA ALA A 175 -13.79 -10.88 -13.80
C ALA A 175 -14.50 -12.21 -14.15
N ALA A 176 -13.78 -13.23 -14.62
CA ALA A 176 -14.34 -14.50 -15.10
C ALA A 176 -14.36 -15.61 -14.04
N SER A 177 -13.96 -15.29 -12.81
CA SER A 177 -13.53 -16.20 -11.76
C SER A 177 -14.51 -17.36 -11.46
N GLY A 178 -15.83 -17.18 -11.57
CA GLY A 178 -16.86 -18.19 -11.25
C GLY A 178 -16.82 -19.62 -11.87
N SER A 179 -15.76 -20.06 -12.57
CA SER A 179 -15.49 -21.51 -12.79
C SER A 179 -14.01 -21.93 -12.99
N GLY A 180 -13.01 -21.08 -12.71
CA GLY A 180 -11.59 -21.47 -12.80
C GLY A 180 -10.68 -20.39 -12.23
N PHE A 181 -9.87 -20.78 -11.22
CA PHE A 181 -9.29 -19.93 -10.16
C PHE A 181 -10.37 -19.28 -9.28
N ASP A 182 -11.26 -20.00 -8.59
CA ASP A 182 -11.15 -21.12 -7.64
C ASP A 182 -12.51 -21.86 -7.56
N SER A 183 -12.53 -23.19 -7.69
CA SER A 183 -13.79 -23.96 -7.84
C SER A 183 -14.62 -24.16 -6.55
N ASN A 184 -14.50 -23.27 -5.56
CA ASN A 184 -15.49 -22.89 -4.52
C ASN A 184 -14.87 -21.78 -3.63
N ASN A 185 -15.51 -20.69 -3.20
CA ASN A 185 -16.84 -20.08 -3.36
C ASN A 185 -16.61 -18.55 -3.26
N ALA A 186 -16.79 -17.75 -4.33
CA ALA A 186 -16.45 -16.32 -4.44
C ALA A 186 -14.93 -16.04 -4.53
N ASP A 187 -14.44 -15.73 -5.73
CA ASP A 187 -13.04 -15.77 -6.11
C ASP A 187 -12.57 -14.50 -6.83
N PHE A 188 -11.49 -13.89 -6.35
CA PHE A 188 -10.94 -12.57 -6.74
C PHE A 188 -11.96 -11.44 -6.78
N ASP A 189 -13.15 -11.60 -6.21
CA ASP A 189 -14.21 -10.60 -6.23
C ASP A 189 -13.78 -9.37 -5.41
N LEU A 190 -13.04 -9.57 -4.31
CA LEU A 190 -12.48 -8.47 -3.54
C LEU A 190 -11.38 -7.75 -4.32
N LEU A 191 -10.53 -8.49 -5.03
CA LEU A 191 -9.52 -7.90 -5.92
C LEU A 191 -10.20 -7.11 -7.05
N LEU A 192 -11.24 -7.67 -7.68
CA LEU A 192 -12.01 -7.02 -8.73
C LEU A 192 -12.68 -5.74 -8.21
N GLN A 193 -13.27 -5.81 -7.02
CA GLN A 193 -13.92 -4.68 -6.37
C GLN A 193 -12.90 -3.59 -6.03
N ALA A 194 -11.74 -3.95 -5.50
CA ALA A 194 -10.64 -3.04 -5.20
C ALA A 194 -10.13 -2.33 -6.48
N VAL A 195 -9.81 -3.09 -7.52
CA VAL A 195 -9.34 -2.58 -8.82
C VAL A 195 -10.39 -1.69 -9.50
N THR A 196 -11.67 -2.07 -9.43
CA THR A 196 -12.77 -1.26 -9.97
C THR A 196 -12.93 0.04 -9.20
N THR A 197 -12.86 -0.02 -7.87
CA THR A 197 -12.99 1.14 -6.98
C THR A 197 -11.85 2.13 -7.20
N ALA A 198 -10.61 1.65 -7.34
CA ALA A 198 -9.45 2.46 -7.70
C ALA A 198 -9.41 2.89 -9.18
N SER A 199 -10.41 2.53 -9.99
CA SER A 199 -10.47 2.83 -11.44
C SER A 199 -9.28 2.28 -12.24
N LEU A 200 -8.69 1.16 -11.81
CA LEU A 200 -7.54 0.50 -12.46
C LEU A 200 -7.94 -0.58 -13.47
N ALA A 201 -9.21 -0.98 -13.52
CA ALA A 201 -9.68 -2.03 -14.43
C ALA A 201 -9.32 -1.76 -15.90
N GLY A 202 -9.43 -0.50 -16.34
CA GLY A 202 -9.08 -0.12 -17.71
C GLY A 202 -7.59 -0.25 -18.03
N ALA A 203 -6.70 -0.16 -17.03
CA ALA A 203 -5.27 -0.38 -17.20
C ALA A 203 -4.95 -1.88 -17.32
N LEU A 204 -5.63 -2.73 -16.53
CA LEU A 204 -5.51 -4.19 -16.62
C LEU A 204 -6.17 -4.79 -17.88
N ASP A 205 -7.04 -4.04 -18.55
CA ASP A 205 -7.68 -4.43 -19.82
C ASP A 205 -6.96 -3.91 -21.07
N ASP A 206 -5.88 -3.12 -20.94
CA ASP A 206 -5.17 -2.61 -22.12
C ASP A 206 -4.49 -3.76 -22.88
N PRO A 207 -4.89 -4.05 -24.14
CA PRO A 207 -4.34 -5.16 -24.92
C PRO A 207 -2.90 -4.93 -25.37
N ASN A 208 -2.35 -3.73 -25.19
CA ASN A 208 -0.95 -3.42 -25.49
C ASN A 208 -0.08 -3.43 -24.24
N ALA A 209 -0.68 -3.66 -23.07
CA ALA A 209 0.08 -3.84 -21.84
C ALA A 209 0.79 -5.20 -21.86
N ASP A 210 1.90 -5.25 -21.15
CA ASP A 210 2.70 -6.45 -20.94
C ASP A 210 3.05 -6.47 -19.45
N LEU A 211 2.18 -7.06 -18.63
CA LEU A 211 2.20 -6.91 -17.18
C LEU A 211 2.37 -8.24 -16.47
N THR A 212 2.95 -8.21 -15.27
CA THR A 212 2.83 -9.29 -14.30
C THR A 212 1.91 -8.83 -13.18
N VAL A 213 0.85 -9.56 -12.89
CA VAL A 213 -0.04 -9.30 -11.75
C VAL A 213 0.18 -10.36 -10.67
N PHE A 214 0.57 -9.92 -9.48
CA PHE A 214 0.54 -10.75 -8.28
C PHE A 214 -0.84 -10.61 -7.65
N ALA A 215 -1.74 -11.54 -7.95
CA ALA A 215 -3.15 -11.47 -7.60
C ALA A 215 -3.39 -12.11 -6.22
N PRO A 216 -3.73 -11.33 -5.18
CA PRO A 216 -4.14 -11.88 -3.89
C PRO A 216 -5.52 -12.53 -3.99
N THR A 217 -5.68 -13.68 -3.34
CA THR A 217 -6.99 -14.34 -3.20
C THR A 217 -7.91 -13.58 -2.24
N ASP A 218 -9.22 -13.86 -2.25
CA ASP A 218 -10.13 -13.28 -1.28
C ASP A 218 -9.80 -13.71 0.17
N ALA A 219 -9.29 -14.94 0.35
CA ALA A 219 -8.74 -15.41 1.63
C ALA A 219 -7.51 -14.60 2.08
N ALA A 220 -6.70 -14.11 1.14
CA ALA A 220 -5.57 -13.22 1.44
C ALA A 220 -6.04 -11.87 1.98
N PHE A 221 -7.10 -11.28 1.40
CA PHE A 221 -7.71 -10.06 1.94
C PHE A 221 -8.28 -10.28 3.35
N VAL A 222 -9.00 -11.39 3.57
CA VAL A 222 -9.51 -11.73 4.91
C VAL A 222 -8.37 -11.92 5.90
N GLY A 223 -7.31 -12.64 5.50
CA GLY A 223 -6.12 -12.84 6.35
C GLY A 223 -5.41 -11.54 6.69
N THR A 224 -5.32 -10.62 5.72
CA THR A 224 -4.75 -9.27 5.93
C THR A 224 -5.61 -8.49 6.91
N ALA A 225 -6.95 -8.47 6.73
CA ALA A 225 -7.85 -7.82 7.69
C ALA A 225 -7.69 -8.39 9.11
N GLN A 226 -7.57 -9.72 9.24
CA GLN A 226 -7.39 -10.38 10.54
C GLN A 226 -6.05 -10.07 11.20
N ALA A 227 -4.99 -9.93 10.40
CA ALA A 227 -3.69 -9.49 10.90
C ALA A 227 -3.75 -8.04 11.39
N LEU A 228 -4.59 -7.21 10.75
CA LEU A 228 -4.95 -5.86 11.17
C LEU A 228 -6.12 -5.84 12.18
N GLY A 229 -6.31 -6.86 13.03
CA GLY A 229 -7.28 -6.81 14.13
C GLY A 229 -8.75 -7.16 13.81
N PHE A 230 -9.13 -7.42 12.55
CA PHE A 230 -10.51 -7.84 12.22
C PHE A 230 -10.83 -9.22 12.84
N SER A 231 -11.84 -9.29 13.70
CA SER A 231 -12.24 -10.54 14.38
C SER A 231 -13.17 -11.47 13.59
N GLY A 232 -13.67 -11.01 12.44
CA GLY A 232 -14.59 -11.77 11.59
C GLY A 232 -13.89 -12.76 10.65
N THR A 233 -14.69 -13.49 9.86
CA THR A 233 -14.19 -14.48 8.88
C THR A 233 -14.87 -14.39 7.52
N ASP A 234 -15.78 -13.44 7.33
CA ASP A 234 -16.49 -13.25 6.07
C ASP A 234 -15.86 -12.12 5.24
N GLU A 235 -15.89 -12.30 3.91
CA GLU A 235 -15.29 -11.38 2.93
C GLU A 235 -15.90 -9.97 2.98
N ALA A 236 -17.22 -9.88 3.17
CA ALA A 236 -17.92 -8.60 3.19
C ALA A 236 -17.52 -7.75 4.40
N GLY A 237 -17.41 -8.37 5.57
CA GLY A 237 -16.89 -7.74 6.77
C GLY A 237 -15.42 -7.35 6.62
N ALA A 238 -14.57 -8.26 6.13
CA ALA A 238 -13.15 -7.98 5.92
C ALA A 238 -12.93 -6.81 4.93
N PHE A 239 -13.68 -6.78 3.83
CA PHE A 239 -13.59 -5.69 2.87
C PHE A 239 -14.05 -4.36 3.45
N THR A 240 -15.13 -4.36 4.24
CA THR A 240 -15.61 -3.14 4.93
C THR A 240 -14.55 -2.62 5.88
N PHE A 241 -13.98 -3.51 6.69
CA PHE A 241 -12.88 -3.19 7.61
C PHE A 241 -11.67 -2.59 6.90
N LEU A 242 -11.21 -3.22 5.82
CA LEU A 242 -10.06 -2.70 5.04
C LEU A 242 -10.36 -1.35 4.39
N VAL A 243 -11.59 -1.12 3.92
CA VAL A 243 -11.98 0.19 3.37
C VAL A 243 -12.01 1.26 4.46
N GLU A 244 -12.54 0.95 5.64
CA GLU A 244 -12.52 1.85 6.80
C GLU A 244 -11.09 2.18 7.21
N ALA A 245 -10.23 1.17 7.32
CA ALA A 245 -8.81 1.34 7.61
C ALA A 245 -8.11 2.26 6.62
N LEU A 246 -8.26 2.00 5.31
CA LEU A 246 -7.69 2.84 4.26
C LEU A 246 -8.28 4.24 4.24
N THR A 247 -9.55 4.40 4.62
CA THR A 247 -10.21 5.71 4.71
C THR A 247 -9.61 6.53 5.84
N LEU A 248 -9.41 5.91 7.01
CA LEU A 248 -8.79 6.52 8.18
C LEU A 248 -7.34 6.92 7.87
N LEU A 249 -6.52 5.97 7.41
CA LEU A 249 -5.13 6.22 7.02
C LEU A 249 -5.00 7.24 5.86
N GLY A 250 -6.00 7.29 4.97
CA GLY A 250 -6.04 8.17 3.81
C GLY A 250 -6.56 9.58 4.09
N GLY A 251 -6.86 9.92 5.34
CA GLY A 251 -7.43 11.24 5.69
C GLY A 251 -8.85 11.45 5.14
N GLY A 252 -9.66 10.38 5.09
CA GLY A 252 -11.05 10.37 4.64
C GLY A 252 -11.27 9.88 3.21
N ASP A 253 -10.22 9.53 2.46
CA ASP A 253 -10.32 8.94 1.12
C ASP A 253 -9.41 7.70 1.00
N PRO A 254 -9.98 6.48 0.85
CA PRO A 254 -9.18 5.25 0.74
C PRO A 254 -8.49 5.10 -0.62
N ILE A 255 -8.92 5.84 -1.66
CA ILE A 255 -8.49 5.60 -3.04
C ILE A 255 -7.00 5.81 -3.27
N PRO A 256 -6.33 6.86 -2.74
CA PRO A 256 -4.90 7.07 -2.97
C PRO A 256 -4.04 5.94 -2.42
N ILE A 257 -4.30 5.46 -1.20
CA ILE A 257 -3.55 4.35 -0.59
C ILE A 257 -3.88 3.04 -1.29
N LEU A 258 -5.17 2.77 -1.56
CA LEU A 258 -5.59 1.59 -2.32
C LEU A 258 -4.91 1.51 -3.68
N THR A 259 -4.78 2.64 -4.39
CA THR A 259 -4.10 2.70 -5.68
C THR A 259 -2.61 2.35 -5.56
N GLN A 260 -1.93 2.83 -4.50
CA GLN A 260 -0.54 2.47 -4.25
C GLN A 260 -0.38 0.98 -3.97
N ILE A 261 -1.21 0.41 -3.09
CA ILE A 261 -1.20 -1.04 -2.78
C ILE A 261 -1.43 -1.84 -4.08
N LEU A 262 -2.47 -1.53 -4.84
CA LEU A 262 -2.80 -2.28 -6.05
C LEU A 262 -1.73 -2.16 -7.14
N THR A 263 -1.09 -1.00 -7.29
CA THR A 263 0.01 -0.83 -8.27
C THR A 263 1.33 -1.44 -7.79
N TYR A 264 1.50 -1.69 -6.49
CA TYR A 264 2.61 -2.46 -5.94
C TYR A 264 2.51 -3.95 -6.25
N HIS A 265 1.30 -4.46 -6.51
CA HIS A 265 1.05 -5.84 -6.95
C HIS A 265 1.30 -6.06 -8.46
N VAL A 266 1.71 -5.04 -9.21
CA VAL A 266 1.84 -5.13 -10.68
C VAL A 266 3.26 -4.75 -11.10
N ALA A 267 3.91 -5.59 -11.90
CA ALA A 267 5.16 -5.26 -12.59
C ALA A 267 4.89 -4.83 -14.05
N GLY A 268 5.73 -3.93 -14.56
CA GLY A 268 5.61 -3.34 -15.91
C GLY A 268 6.16 -4.19 -17.05
N GLU A 269 6.26 -5.50 -16.85
CA GLU A 269 6.74 -6.51 -17.81
C GLU A 269 6.05 -7.84 -17.52
N SER A 270 5.83 -8.68 -18.53
CA SER A 270 5.35 -10.05 -18.33
C SER A 270 6.50 -10.97 -17.94
N LEU A 271 6.39 -11.54 -16.74
CA LEU A 271 7.39 -12.41 -16.15
C LEU A 271 6.74 -13.73 -15.78
N GLN A 272 7.26 -14.81 -16.35
CA GLN A 272 6.92 -16.16 -15.90
C GLN A 272 7.55 -16.44 -14.53
N ALA A 273 7.06 -17.47 -13.84
CA ALA A 273 7.53 -17.89 -12.53
C ALA A 273 9.04 -18.12 -12.51
N SER A 274 9.60 -18.70 -13.58
CA SER A 274 11.05 -18.92 -13.71
C SER A 274 11.85 -17.61 -13.66
N GLN A 275 11.32 -16.54 -14.26
CA GLN A 275 11.94 -15.22 -14.29
C GLN A 275 11.70 -14.50 -12.95
N VAL A 276 10.48 -14.55 -12.42
CA VAL A 276 10.13 -14.02 -11.10
C VAL A 276 11.05 -14.58 -10.01
N LEU A 277 11.25 -15.90 -9.99
CA LEU A 277 12.12 -16.58 -9.01
C LEU A 277 13.62 -16.30 -9.22
N ALA A 278 14.02 -15.84 -10.41
CA ALA A 278 15.41 -15.55 -10.75
C ALA A 278 15.78 -14.06 -10.67
N ALA A 279 14.80 -13.16 -10.71
CA ALA A 279 14.98 -11.71 -10.82
C ALA A 279 15.74 -11.10 -9.64
N GLY A 280 15.69 -11.75 -8.46
CA GLY A 280 16.25 -11.23 -7.20
C GLY A 280 15.46 -10.05 -6.63
N SER A 281 15.04 -9.12 -7.48
CA SER A 281 14.08 -8.04 -7.19
C SER A 281 13.27 -7.71 -8.43
N ILE A 282 11.98 -7.36 -8.27
CA ILE A 282 11.07 -6.98 -9.35
C ILE A 282 10.58 -5.56 -9.10
N GLU A 283 10.72 -4.66 -10.07
CA GLU A 283 10.21 -3.28 -9.97
C GLU A 283 8.69 -3.27 -10.26
N THR A 284 7.94 -2.61 -9.39
CA THR A 284 6.48 -2.51 -9.46
C THR A 284 6.05 -1.22 -10.16
N LEU A 285 4.80 -1.13 -10.62
CA LEU A 285 4.25 0.09 -11.21
C LEU A 285 4.14 1.24 -10.19
N GLN A 286 4.06 0.93 -8.89
CA GLN A 286 4.09 1.92 -7.82
C GLN A 286 5.49 2.56 -7.67
N GLY A 287 6.55 1.87 -8.11
CA GLY A 287 7.96 2.29 -8.02
C GLY A 287 8.77 1.61 -6.90
N GLY A 288 8.12 0.83 -6.03
CA GLY A 288 8.78 -0.06 -5.07
C GLY A 288 9.27 -1.36 -5.71
N THR A 289 10.01 -2.17 -4.93
CA THR A 289 10.58 -3.45 -5.40
C THR A 289 10.12 -4.64 -4.58
N LEU A 290 9.62 -5.68 -5.22
CA LEU A 290 9.35 -6.97 -4.60
C LEU A 290 10.64 -7.80 -4.55
N THR A 291 10.95 -8.39 -3.41
CA THR A 291 12.07 -9.33 -3.29
C THR A 291 11.55 -10.73 -2.98
N LEU A 292 12.21 -11.75 -3.51
CA LEU A 292 11.76 -13.13 -3.36
C LEU A 292 12.77 -13.99 -2.61
N ASN A 293 12.26 -14.86 -1.74
CA ASN A 293 12.99 -15.91 -1.04
C ASN A 293 12.40 -17.28 -1.38
N GLY A 294 12.77 -17.81 -2.55
CA GLY A 294 12.08 -18.96 -3.12
C GLY A 294 10.70 -18.55 -3.63
N ALA A 295 9.65 -19.29 -3.26
CA ALA A 295 8.28 -18.98 -3.65
C ALA A 295 7.60 -17.90 -2.80
N SER A 296 8.27 -17.42 -1.75
CA SER A 296 7.77 -16.37 -0.86
C SER A 296 8.28 -15.00 -1.32
N ILE A 297 7.38 -14.01 -1.32
CA ILE A 297 7.61 -12.61 -1.62
C ILE A 297 7.72 -11.90 -0.28
N VAL A 298 8.80 -11.17 -0.07
CA VAL A 298 9.02 -10.41 1.16
C VAL A 298 8.10 -9.20 1.15
N ASP A 299 7.24 -9.10 2.16
CA ASP A 299 6.40 -7.92 2.35
C ASP A 299 7.24 -6.74 2.87
N ALA A 300 6.82 -5.51 2.55
CA ALA A 300 7.48 -4.32 3.10
C ALA A 300 7.05 -4.06 4.56
N ASP A 301 5.89 -4.58 4.94
CA ASP A 301 5.35 -4.55 6.30
C ASP A 301 5.81 -5.81 7.06
N PRO A 302 6.71 -5.69 8.05
CA PRO A 302 7.34 -6.83 8.71
C PRO A 302 6.38 -7.63 9.61
N ASP A 303 5.22 -7.07 9.92
CA ASP A 303 4.26 -7.66 10.84
C ASP A 303 3.19 -8.48 10.10
N LEU A 304 3.09 -8.30 8.78
CA LEU A 304 2.35 -9.20 7.91
C LEU A 304 3.20 -10.42 7.51
N PRO A 305 2.60 -11.62 7.45
CA PRO A 305 3.29 -12.78 6.89
C PRO A 305 3.63 -12.59 5.40
N ASP A 306 4.89 -12.81 5.05
CA ASP A 306 5.38 -12.82 3.66
C ASP A 306 4.47 -13.67 2.73
N PRO A 307 3.81 -13.07 1.72
CA PRO A 307 2.97 -13.79 0.78
C PRO A 307 3.74 -14.86 -0.01
N SER A 308 3.09 -15.97 -0.36
CA SER A 308 3.65 -17.05 -1.16
C SER A 308 2.92 -17.23 -2.49
N LEU A 309 3.68 -17.54 -3.54
CA LEU A 309 3.15 -17.95 -4.83
C LEU A 309 2.47 -19.32 -4.71
N ILE A 310 1.14 -19.34 -4.81
CA ILE A 310 0.35 -20.58 -4.70
C ILE A 310 -0.07 -21.15 -6.05
N GLN A 311 -0.12 -20.32 -7.08
CA GLN A 311 -0.27 -20.75 -8.46
C GLN A 311 0.40 -19.74 -9.39
N THR A 312 1.04 -20.21 -10.45
CA THR A 312 1.86 -19.36 -11.32
C THR A 312 1.51 -19.53 -12.79
N ASP A 313 1.99 -18.59 -13.61
CA ASP A 313 1.98 -18.66 -15.08
C ASP A 313 0.59 -18.74 -15.70
N ILE A 314 -0.38 -18.03 -15.11
CA ILE A 314 -1.71 -17.86 -15.70
C ILE A 314 -1.57 -16.88 -16.86
N GLN A 315 -1.75 -17.39 -18.06
CA GLN A 315 -1.64 -16.56 -19.26
C GLN A 315 -2.87 -15.69 -19.45
N ALA A 316 -2.61 -14.43 -19.78
CA ALA A 316 -3.59 -13.46 -20.23
C ALA A 316 -3.12 -12.89 -21.57
N SER A 317 -4.05 -12.40 -22.39
CA SER A 317 -3.70 -11.81 -23.69
C SER A 317 -2.83 -10.54 -23.60
N ASN A 318 -2.66 -9.97 -22.41
CA ASN A 318 -1.87 -8.78 -22.13
C ASN A 318 -0.92 -8.93 -20.91
N GLY A 319 -0.49 -10.16 -20.61
CA GLY A 319 0.50 -10.42 -19.57
C GLY A 319 0.32 -11.76 -18.86
N VAL A 320 0.85 -11.85 -17.63
CA VAL A 320 0.79 -13.05 -16.80
C VAL A 320 0.27 -12.70 -15.41
N ALA A 321 -0.55 -13.57 -14.84
CA ALA A 321 -0.93 -13.50 -13.44
C ALA A 321 -0.30 -14.65 -12.63
N HIS A 322 0.14 -14.32 -11.41
CA HIS A 322 0.54 -15.27 -10.38
C HIS A 322 -0.33 -15.04 -9.16
N VAL A 323 -0.83 -16.10 -8.54
CA VAL A 323 -1.69 -16.00 -7.36
C VAL A 323 -0.85 -16.08 -6.09
N ILE A 324 -1.14 -15.16 -5.16
CA ILE A 324 -0.51 -15.07 -3.86
C ILE A 324 -1.54 -15.25 -2.73
N ASP A 325 -1.09 -15.73 -1.57
CA ASP A 325 -1.91 -15.99 -0.39
C ASP A 325 -1.89 -14.88 0.67
N GLY A 326 -1.25 -13.75 0.38
CA GLY A 326 -1.26 -12.52 1.20
C GLY A 326 -1.38 -11.27 0.33
N VAL A 327 -1.79 -10.14 0.92
CA VAL A 327 -1.79 -8.83 0.24
C VAL A 327 -0.44 -8.16 0.49
N LEU A 328 0.20 -7.68 -0.57
CA LEU A 328 1.48 -6.97 -0.50
C LEU A 328 1.31 -5.51 -0.12
N LEU A 329 1.95 -5.05 0.96
CA LEU A 329 1.96 -3.65 1.33
C LEU A 329 3.24 -2.93 0.82
N PRO A 330 3.12 -1.70 0.28
CA PRO A 330 4.26 -0.98 -0.29
C PRO A 330 5.19 -0.34 0.75
N VAL A 331 4.70 -0.20 1.97
CA VAL A 331 5.41 0.35 3.13
C VAL A 331 4.88 -0.35 4.37
N ASP A 332 5.71 -0.38 5.41
CA ASP A 332 5.26 -0.63 6.77
C ASP A 332 4.24 0.45 7.16
N ILE A 333 2.98 0.04 7.39
CA ILE A 333 1.87 0.98 7.61
C ILE A 333 1.92 1.57 9.03
N LEU A 334 2.63 0.93 9.97
CA LEU A 334 2.70 1.33 11.38
C LEU A 334 4.12 1.41 11.97
N ALA A 335 5.18 1.26 11.16
CA ALA A 335 6.57 1.41 11.55
C ALA A 335 6.94 0.66 12.85
N SER A 336 7.00 -0.68 12.82
CA SER A 336 7.37 -1.50 13.99
C SER A 336 8.87 -1.43 14.33
N ASP A 337 9.19 -1.56 15.61
CA ASP A 337 10.55 -1.75 16.14
C ASP A 337 11.04 -3.22 16.14
N GLY A 338 10.20 -4.15 15.65
CA GLY A 338 10.47 -5.58 15.55
C GLY A 338 9.82 -6.44 16.66
N SER A 339 8.71 -5.97 17.21
CA SER A 339 7.89 -6.60 18.26
C SER A 339 6.91 -7.68 17.76
N ASN A 340 6.58 -7.71 16.47
CA ASN A 340 5.72 -8.69 15.80
C ASN A 340 4.21 -8.60 16.16
N ASP A 341 3.73 -7.48 16.68
CA ASP A 341 2.31 -7.14 16.82
C ASP A 341 1.95 -5.90 15.96
N VAL A 342 0.92 -6.03 15.12
CA VAL A 342 0.24 -4.89 14.48
C VAL A 342 -0.96 -4.55 15.33
N ASP A 343 -0.95 -3.41 16.00
CA ASP A 343 -2.14 -2.92 16.71
C ASP A 343 -2.85 -1.85 15.88
N PHE A 344 -3.10 -2.16 14.59
CA PHE A 344 -4.20 -1.57 13.86
C PHE A 344 -5.49 -2.25 14.36
N THR A 345 -6.28 -1.58 15.18
CA THR A 345 -7.55 -2.09 15.70
C THR A 345 -8.67 -1.09 15.43
N ILE A 346 -9.76 -1.59 14.86
CA ILE A 346 -11.05 -0.88 14.82
C ILE A 346 -12.03 -1.75 15.62
N ASP A 347 -12.47 -1.29 16.78
CA ASP A 347 -13.36 -2.02 17.67
C ASP A 347 -14.83 -1.87 17.25
N GLY A 348 -15.76 -2.55 17.93
CA GLY A 348 -17.21 -2.37 17.74
C GLY A 348 -17.84 -1.53 18.86
N ASP A 349 -19.17 -1.37 18.79
CA ASP A 349 -19.98 -0.52 19.70
C ASP A 349 -20.03 -0.96 21.21
N MET A 350 -19.06 -1.70 21.72
CA MET A 350 -19.01 -2.15 23.11
C MET A 350 -17.78 -1.61 23.82
N ALA A 351 -17.98 -1.07 25.02
CA ALA A 351 -16.90 -0.64 25.91
C ALA A 351 -15.75 -1.66 26.04
N THR A 352 -14.55 -1.16 25.80
CA THR A 352 -13.29 -1.88 25.71
C THR A 352 -12.19 -1.24 26.56
N ALA A 353 -11.22 -2.07 26.95
CA ALA A 353 -9.99 -1.60 27.58
C ALA A 353 -8.79 -2.16 26.79
N ALA A 354 -8.07 -1.28 26.08
CA ALA A 354 -6.97 -1.62 25.19
C ALA A 354 -5.66 -0.95 25.66
N PHE A 355 -4.54 -1.69 25.56
CA PHE A 355 -3.20 -1.21 25.87
C PHE A 355 -2.25 -1.78 24.81
N LEU A 356 -1.73 -0.91 23.93
CA LEU A 356 -1.25 -1.32 22.61
C LEU A 356 0.24 -1.69 22.62
N GLY A 357 1.07 -0.94 23.34
CA GLY A 357 2.37 -1.47 23.76
C GLY A 357 3.51 -0.49 23.56
N ALA A 358 4.39 -0.76 22.60
CA ALA A 358 5.61 0.01 22.36
C ALA A 358 5.83 0.39 20.89
N ASP A 359 4.90 0.02 20.02
CA ASP A 359 4.92 0.28 18.59
C ASP A 359 4.08 1.51 18.25
N ASN A 360 4.13 1.99 17.02
CA ASN A 360 3.19 3.04 16.63
C ASN A 360 1.87 2.37 16.28
N ASP A 361 0.84 2.62 17.07
CA ASP A 361 -0.39 1.88 17.00
C ASP A 361 -1.50 2.72 16.37
N PHE A 362 -2.51 2.06 15.80
CA PHE A 362 -3.72 2.72 15.33
C PHE A 362 -4.92 2.09 16.01
N PHE A 363 -5.66 2.84 16.82
CA PHE A 363 -6.84 2.33 17.50
C PHE A 363 -8.04 3.23 17.28
N ASP A 364 -9.17 2.64 16.89
CA ASP A 364 -10.47 3.30 16.86
C ASP A 364 -11.48 2.51 17.69
N GLY A 365 -11.95 3.10 18.79
CA GLY A 365 -12.94 2.49 19.69
C GLY A 365 -14.35 2.41 19.10
N ASN A 366 -14.64 3.20 18.05
CA ASN A 366 -15.96 3.38 17.45
C ASN A 366 -17.06 3.84 18.42
N GLY A 367 -17.52 2.99 19.33
CA GLY A 367 -18.60 3.34 20.24
C GLY A 367 -18.61 2.55 21.53
N GLY A 368 -19.20 3.14 22.56
CA GLY A 368 -19.14 2.62 23.92
C GLY A 368 -17.99 3.26 24.69
N ALA A 369 -18.17 3.38 26.01
CA ALA A 369 -17.19 4.05 26.87
C ALA A 369 -15.89 3.26 27.02
N ASP A 370 -14.86 3.66 26.28
CA ASP A 370 -13.60 2.95 26.10
C ASP A 370 -12.49 3.47 27.02
N THR A 371 -11.46 2.63 27.18
CA THR A 371 -10.21 2.99 27.85
C THR A 371 -9.04 2.51 27.01
N ILE A 372 -8.40 3.44 26.31
CA ILE A 372 -7.36 3.18 25.32
C ILE A 372 -6.04 3.77 25.83
N GLY A 373 -4.98 2.97 25.80
CA GLY A 373 -3.61 3.43 26.07
C GLY A 373 -2.68 3.00 24.94
N GLY A 374 -2.08 3.95 24.24
CA GLY A 374 -1.12 3.72 23.15
C GLY A 374 0.13 3.03 23.66
N GLY A 375 0.88 3.70 24.53
CA GLY A 375 1.98 3.09 25.26
C GLY A 375 3.29 3.80 24.96
N ALA A 376 4.19 3.19 24.22
CA ALA A 376 5.28 3.92 23.60
C ALA A 376 5.12 3.83 22.08
N GLY A 377 5.70 4.75 21.32
CA GLY A 377 5.45 4.83 19.88
C GLY A 377 4.61 6.06 19.56
N ASN A 378 4.52 6.42 18.29
CA ASN A 378 3.78 7.58 17.80
C ASN A 378 2.37 7.14 17.38
N ASP A 379 1.46 7.10 18.32
CA ASP A 379 0.17 6.43 18.17
C ASP A 379 -0.89 7.31 17.50
N VAL A 380 -1.89 6.67 16.89
CA VAL A 380 -3.09 7.32 16.36
C VAL A 380 -4.32 6.69 17.02
N LEU A 381 -4.92 7.39 17.96
CA LEU A 381 -5.96 6.88 18.84
C LEU A 381 -7.25 7.68 18.71
N PHE A 382 -8.37 6.98 18.53
CA PHE A 382 -9.72 7.52 18.46
C PHE A 382 -10.60 6.83 19.52
N GLY A 383 -11.25 7.62 20.38
CA GLY A 383 -12.24 7.15 21.35
C GLY A 383 -13.49 6.65 20.64
N GLY A 384 -14.15 7.56 19.92
CA GLY A 384 -15.30 7.19 19.08
C GLY A 384 -16.57 7.86 19.56
N ALA A 385 -17.54 7.09 20.05
CA ALA A 385 -18.80 7.60 20.54
C ALA A 385 -19.01 7.15 21.98
N ASP A 386 -19.65 8.01 22.78
CA ASP A 386 -19.78 7.89 24.25
C ASP A 386 -18.53 8.38 24.99
N ASP A 387 -18.59 8.40 26.32
CA ASP A 387 -17.55 9.05 27.16
C ASP A 387 -16.30 8.16 27.31
N ASP A 388 -15.18 8.56 26.71
CA ASP A 388 -13.97 7.76 26.56
C ASP A 388 -12.77 8.23 27.41
N GLN A 389 -11.80 7.33 27.58
CA GLN A 389 -10.50 7.62 28.16
C GLN A 389 -9.40 7.19 27.18
N VAL A 390 -8.70 8.14 26.57
CA VAL A 390 -7.70 7.88 25.51
C VAL A 390 -6.37 8.53 25.87
N PHE A 391 -5.30 7.74 25.95
CA PHE A 391 -3.96 8.23 26.32
C PHE A 391 -2.87 7.71 25.38
N GLY A 392 -2.09 8.60 24.76
CA GLY A 392 -0.97 8.24 23.88
C GLY A 392 0.24 7.67 24.63
N ALA A 393 0.62 8.33 25.72
CA ALA A 393 1.75 8.02 26.59
C ALA A 393 3.14 8.46 26.06
N ASP A 394 4.05 7.58 25.64
CA ASP A 394 5.43 7.98 25.24
C ASP A 394 5.57 8.03 23.71
N GLY A 395 5.61 9.20 23.09
CA GLY A 395 5.81 9.36 21.64
C GLY A 395 5.15 10.63 21.12
N ASP A 396 5.27 10.90 19.82
CA ASP A 396 4.55 12.01 19.18
C ASP A 396 3.19 11.50 18.69
N ASP A 397 2.16 11.66 19.52
CA ASP A 397 0.86 10.99 19.36
C ASP A 397 -0.22 11.86 18.70
N ILE A 398 -1.20 11.23 18.06
CA ILE A 398 -2.47 11.82 17.64
C ILE A 398 -3.59 11.17 18.45
N VAL A 399 -4.21 11.93 19.34
CA VAL A 399 -5.26 11.45 20.24
C VAL A 399 -6.55 12.23 20.01
N ASN A 400 -7.66 11.54 19.78
CA ASN A 400 -8.96 12.14 19.52
C ASN A 400 -10.08 11.47 20.34
N GLY A 401 -10.85 12.25 21.08
CA GLY A 401 -12.02 11.79 21.85
C GLY A 401 -13.21 11.46 20.95
N ASN A 402 -13.47 12.32 19.96
CA ASN A 402 -14.62 12.31 19.06
C ASN A 402 -15.95 12.75 19.74
N GLU A 403 -16.98 11.89 19.82
CA GLU A 403 -18.29 12.26 20.37
C GLU A 403 -18.42 11.76 21.81
N GLY A 404 -18.44 12.63 22.81
CA GLY A 404 -18.49 12.17 24.20
C GLY A 404 -18.03 13.24 25.16
N ALA A 405 -18.20 13.02 26.47
CA ALA A 405 -17.49 13.80 27.47
C ALA A 405 -16.21 13.05 27.87
N ASP A 406 -15.11 13.35 27.17
CA ASP A 406 -13.94 12.50 27.11
C ASP A 406 -12.82 12.96 28.04
N ILE A 407 -11.89 12.04 28.28
CA ILE A 407 -10.61 12.30 28.93
C ILE A 407 -9.51 11.88 27.96
N VAL A 408 -8.86 12.85 27.31
CA VAL A 408 -7.87 12.62 26.26
C VAL A 408 -6.52 13.21 26.64
N GLY A 409 -5.44 12.45 26.45
CA GLY A 409 -4.09 12.89 26.81
C GLY A 409 -3.01 12.43 25.84
N GLY A 410 -2.12 13.34 25.44
CA GLY A 410 -0.94 13.05 24.62
C GLY A 410 0.07 12.24 25.42
N GLY A 411 0.74 12.89 26.39
CA GLY A 411 1.65 12.21 27.29
C GLY A 411 3.04 12.84 27.25
N ALA A 412 3.98 12.23 26.56
CA ALA A 412 5.36 12.68 26.44
C ALA A 412 5.82 12.60 25.00
N GLY A 413 5.98 13.76 24.36
CA GLY A 413 6.40 13.92 22.98
C GLY A 413 5.76 15.18 22.42
N HIS A 414 5.68 15.31 21.10
CA HIS A 414 5.01 16.42 20.45
C HIS A 414 3.62 15.99 19.97
N ASP A 415 2.63 16.18 20.83
CA ASP A 415 1.33 15.53 20.66
C ASP A 415 0.31 16.43 19.96
N THR A 416 -0.67 15.80 19.33
CA THR A 416 -1.90 16.42 18.85
C THR A 416 -3.09 15.79 19.53
N VAL A 417 -3.71 16.53 20.45
CA VAL A 417 -4.81 16.05 21.29
C VAL A 417 -6.09 16.83 20.98
N ARG A 418 -7.20 16.13 20.75
CA ARG A 418 -8.51 16.73 20.46
C ARG A 418 -9.61 16.08 21.30
N GLY A 419 -10.43 16.87 21.98
CA GLY A 419 -11.68 16.41 22.61
C GLY A 419 -12.78 16.20 21.56
N GLU A 420 -12.92 17.16 20.65
CA GLU A 420 -13.95 17.25 19.60
C GLU A 420 -15.34 17.63 20.11
N ALA A 421 -16.25 16.72 20.41
CA ALA A 421 -17.65 17.06 20.70
C ALA A 421 -18.14 16.55 22.05
N GLY A 422 -18.22 17.45 23.03
CA GLY A 422 -18.79 17.25 24.35
C GLY A 422 -18.02 18.06 25.39
N ASP A 423 -18.28 17.83 26.68
CA ASP A 423 -17.56 18.56 27.75
C ASP A 423 -16.30 17.77 28.14
N ASP A 424 -15.15 18.11 27.55
CA ASP A 424 -13.94 17.26 27.53
C ASP A 424 -12.88 17.68 28.55
N ASN A 425 -11.98 16.75 28.89
CA ASN A 425 -10.72 17.02 29.57
C ASN A 425 -9.54 16.62 28.68
N ALA A 426 -8.88 17.60 28.08
CA ALA A 426 -7.77 17.42 27.15
C ALA A 426 -6.42 17.84 27.76
N PHE A 427 -5.42 16.98 27.67
CA PHE A 427 -4.08 17.17 28.23
C PHE A 427 -2.99 16.98 27.17
N GLY A 428 -2.11 17.97 26.97
CA GLY A 428 -0.92 17.84 26.12
C GLY A 428 0.11 16.92 26.76
N GLY A 429 0.78 17.42 27.80
CA GLY A 429 1.70 16.61 28.60
C GLY A 429 3.11 17.20 28.64
N LEU A 430 4.12 16.43 28.25
CA LEU A 430 5.49 16.88 28.13
C LEU A 430 5.86 17.03 26.66
N GLY A 431 6.36 18.20 26.27
CA GLY A 431 6.76 18.50 24.90
C GLY A 431 5.90 19.61 24.32
N ASP A 432 6.21 20.08 23.11
CA ASP A 432 5.46 21.18 22.50
C ASP A 432 4.22 20.60 21.80
N ASP A 433 3.03 20.81 22.38
CA ASP A 433 1.79 20.12 22.01
C ASP A 433 0.77 21.03 21.28
N LEU A 434 -0.14 20.41 20.52
CA LEU A 434 -1.40 21.02 20.08
C LEU A 434 -2.56 20.36 20.84
N VAL A 435 -3.25 21.13 21.68
CA VAL A 435 -4.40 20.65 22.47
C VAL A 435 -5.64 21.44 22.11
N VAL A 436 -6.68 20.74 21.68
CA VAL A 436 -7.96 21.31 21.24
C VAL A 436 -9.09 20.72 22.08
N GLY A 437 -9.88 21.58 22.74
CA GLY A 437 -11.13 21.19 23.43
C GLY A 437 -12.17 20.75 22.41
N GLY A 438 -12.80 21.71 21.73
CA GLY A 438 -13.79 21.43 20.71
C GLY A 438 -15.11 22.11 20.99
N ALA A 439 -16.22 21.37 20.94
CA ALA A 439 -17.54 21.89 21.20
C ALA A 439 -18.06 21.39 22.54
N GLY A 440 -18.14 22.28 23.53
CA GLY A 440 -18.59 21.99 24.88
C GLY A 440 -17.84 22.85 25.88
N ASN A 441 -18.02 22.61 27.17
CA ASN A 441 -17.28 23.34 28.20
C ASN A 441 -16.08 22.51 28.62
N ASP A 442 -14.93 22.82 28.03
CA ASP A 442 -13.77 21.95 28.06
C ASP A 442 -12.77 22.38 29.12
N VAL A 443 -11.95 21.41 29.54
CA VAL A 443 -10.74 21.66 30.32
C VAL A 443 -9.53 21.33 29.45
N VAL A 444 -8.79 22.34 29.03
CA VAL A 444 -7.62 22.22 28.15
C VAL A 444 -6.35 22.50 28.96
N THR A 445 -5.39 21.58 28.95
CA THR A 445 -4.13 21.73 29.71
C THR A 445 -2.92 21.44 28.82
N GLY A 446 -2.01 22.40 28.64
CA GLY A 446 -0.76 22.19 27.88
C GLY A 446 0.31 21.44 28.68
N ALA A 447 0.48 21.83 29.94
CA ALA A 447 1.43 21.27 30.91
C ALA A 447 2.89 21.71 30.72
N ALA A 448 3.76 21.07 29.94
CA ALA A 448 5.15 21.50 29.85
C ALA A 448 5.67 21.47 28.42
N GLY A 449 5.87 22.64 27.82
CA GLY A 449 6.19 22.80 26.42
C GLY A 449 5.83 24.20 25.95
N ASN A 450 6.13 24.54 24.71
CA ASN A 450 5.54 25.72 24.08
C ASN A 450 4.30 25.27 23.32
N ASP A 451 3.16 25.32 23.98
CA ASP A 451 1.95 24.64 23.53
C ASP A 451 1.06 25.57 22.71
N VAL A 452 0.22 24.97 21.87
CA VAL A 452 -0.91 25.65 21.21
C VAL A 452 -2.20 25.09 21.80
N LEU A 453 -2.90 25.92 22.56
CA LEU A 453 -4.12 25.54 23.29
C LEU A 453 -5.33 26.23 22.67
N VAL A 454 -6.36 25.46 22.35
CA VAL A 454 -7.57 25.94 21.68
C VAL A 454 -8.81 25.43 22.41
N GLY A 455 -9.65 26.32 22.94
CA GLY A 455 -10.93 25.94 23.57
C GLY A 455 -12.03 25.66 22.53
N ASN A 456 -12.22 26.61 21.60
CA ASN A 456 -13.27 26.65 20.56
C ASN A 456 -14.66 27.07 21.06
N GLU A 457 -15.69 26.21 21.07
CA GLU A 457 -17.07 26.61 21.37
C GLU A 457 -17.48 26.17 22.78
N GLY A 458 -17.83 27.11 23.66
CA GLY A 458 -18.33 26.82 25.01
C GLY A 458 -17.55 27.61 26.05
N ASN A 459 -17.82 27.37 27.34
CA ASN A 459 -17.13 28.11 28.42
C ASN A 459 -15.97 27.27 28.93
N ASP A 460 -14.78 27.55 28.41
CA ASP A 460 -13.63 26.69 28.56
C ASP A 460 -12.76 27.12 29.74
N THR A 461 -12.05 26.15 30.31
CA THR A 461 -11.01 26.37 31.31
C THR A 461 -9.66 25.93 30.76
N ILE A 462 -8.77 26.88 30.54
CA ILE A 462 -7.46 26.64 29.92
C ILE A 462 -6.34 26.82 30.94
N TYR A 463 -5.51 25.80 31.10
CA TYR A 463 -4.28 25.82 31.88
C TYR A 463 -3.07 25.76 30.95
N ALA A 464 -2.39 26.90 30.79
CA ALA A 464 -1.25 27.03 29.88
C ALA A 464 -0.16 25.99 30.18
N GLY A 465 0.36 25.99 31.42
CA GLY A 465 1.45 25.09 31.80
C GLY A 465 2.75 25.85 31.97
N ALA A 466 3.88 25.27 31.58
CA ALA A 466 5.18 25.92 31.56
C ALA A 466 5.73 25.92 30.15
N GLY A 467 6.41 26.99 29.74
CA GLY A 467 6.86 27.25 28.37
C GLY A 467 6.06 28.41 27.74
N ASN A 468 6.38 28.81 26.50
CA ASN A 468 5.78 30.01 25.91
C ASN A 468 4.57 29.62 25.05
N ASP A 469 3.38 29.78 25.61
CA ASP A 469 2.18 29.17 25.04
C ASP A 469 1.41 30.14 24.12
N GLN A 470 0.69 29.57 23.15
CA GLN A 470 -0.30 30.26 22.34
C GLN A 470 -1.69 29.76 22.69
N ILE A 471 -2.53 30.65 23.19
CA ILE A 471 -3.84 30.32 23.75
C ILE A 471 -4.92 31.00 22.92
N PHE A 472 -5.90 30.23 22.49
CA PHE A 472 -7.10 30.67 21.78
C PHE A 472 -8.32 30.12 22.51
N ALA A 473 -8.92 30.91 23.41
CA ALA A 473 -10.01 30.41 24.25
C ALA A 473 -11.27 30.15 23.40
N GLY A 474 -11.77 31.16 22.69
CA GLY A 474 -12.72 30.94 21.60
C GLY A 474 -14.03 31.65 21.83
N ALA A 475 -15.14 30.92 21.87
CA ALA A 475 -16.47 31.48 21.98
C ALA A 475 -17.17 30.98 23.23
N GLY A 476 -17.34 31.84 24.23
CA GLY A 476 -17.99 31.57 25.49
C GLY A 476 -17.36 32.44 26.57
N ASP A 477 -17.78 32.24 27.82
CA ASP A 477 -17.18 32.97 28.95
C ASP A 477 -16.01 32.13 29.50
N ASP A 478 -14.81 32.35 28.99
CA ASP A 478 -13.66 31.47 29.22
C ASP A 478 -12.80 31.87 30.43
N VAL A 479 -12.02 30.92 30.96
CA VAL A 479 -11.06 31.17 32.03
C VAL A 479 -9.67 30.66 31.63
N VAL A 480 -8.70 31.56 31.58
CA VAL A 480 -7.30 31.26 31.21
C VAL A 480 -6.38 31.42 32.42
N PHE A 481 -5.66 30.35 32.75
CA PHE A 481 -4.64 30.29 33.79
C PHE A 481 -3.24 30.25 33.16
N PHE A 482 -2.38 31.20 33.52
CA PHE A 482 -1.03 31.30 32.99
C PHE A 482 0.03 30.50 33.76
N GLY A 483 1.16 30.31 33.06
CA GLY A 483 2.32 29.53 33.47
C GLY A 483 3.36 30.27 34.30
N ARG A 484 4.30 29.53 34.91
CA ARG A 484 5.44 30.11 35.65
C ARG A 484 6.66 30.37 34.76
N GLY A 485 7.04 31.65 34.65
CA GLY A 485 8.33 32.04 34.05
C GLY A 485 8.28 32.17 32.52
N ASP A 486 7.07 32.25 31.99
CA ASP A 486 6.72 32.05 30.59
C ASP A 486 6.45 33.36 29.84
N VAL A 487 6.32 33.28 28.52
CA VAL A 487 5.89 34.38 27.65
C VAL A 487 4.71 33.94 26.81
N ASP A 488 3.53 34.03 27.39
CA ASP A 488 2.30 33.51 26.79
C ASP A 488 1.63 34.57 25.90
N SER A 489 0.93 34.11 24.86
CA SER A 489 0.07 34.92 24.02
C SER A 489 -1.34 34.36 24.07
N ALA A 490 -2.30 35.14 24.55
CA ALA A 490 -3.69 34.71 24.71
C ALA A 490 -4.66 35.57 23.90
N TYR A 491 -5.62 34.90 23.28
CA TYR A 491 -6.83 35.46 22.69
C TYR A 491 -8.02 34.92 23.47
N GLY A 492 -8.84 35.80 24.03
CA GLY A 492 -10.09 35.41 24.70
C GLY A 492 -11.17 35.04 23.69
N GLY A 493 -11.27 35.81 22.61
CA GLY A 493 -12.26 35.60 21.57
C GLY A 493 -13.56 36.33 21.87
N THR A 494 -14.70 35.63 21.90
CA THR A 494 -16.02 36.25 22.14
C THR A 494 -16.66 35.72 23.41
N GLY A 495 -17.17 36.62 24.24
CA GLY A 495 -17.81 36.28 25.50
C GLY A 495 -17.11 37.04 26.62
N ALA A 496 -17.44 36.77 27.88
CA ALA A 496 -16.88 37.48 29.02
C ALA A 496 -15.74 36.68 29.65
N ASP A 497 -14.51 36.94 29.19
CA ASP A 497 -13.36 36.10 29.52
C ASP A 497 -12.65 36.56 30.80
N VAL A 498 -12.02 35.61 31.49
CA VAL A 498 -11.24 35.84 32.70
C VAL A 498 -9.80 35.37 32.53
N PHE A 499 -8.87 36.31 32.55
CA PHE A 499 -7.43 36.07 32.53
C PHE A 499 -6.88 36.05 33.96
N GLN A 500 -6.57 34.88 34.49
CA GLN A 500 -6.16 34.69 35.88
C GLN A 500 -4.64 34.63 36.04
N PHE A 501 -4.14 35.44 36.97
CA PHE A 501 -2.73 35.49 37.34
C PHE A 501 -2.50 35.09 38.80
N HIS A 502 -1.45 34.31 39.02
CA HIS A 502 -0.90 33.92 40.31
C HIS A 502 0.51 34.47 40.52
N ALA A 503 0.97 34.43 41.77
CA ALA A 503 2.34 34.79 42.09
C ALA A 503 3.31 33.75 41.51
N GLN A 504 4.33 34.21 40.78
CA GLN A 504 5.30 33.45 39.97
C GLN A 504 4.90 33.25 38.51
N ASP A 505 3.70 33.69 38.10
CA ASP A 505 3.35 33.61 36.69
C ASP A 505 4.32 34.47 35.86
N GLY A 506 4.49 34.08 34.61
CA GLY A 506 5.38 34.73 33.66
C GLY A 506 4.89 36.11 33.21
N PHE A 507 5.21 36.40 31.97
CA PHE A 507 4.71 37.56 31.23
C PHE A 507 3.66 37.11 30.22
N ALA A 508 2.46 37.67 30.24
CA ALA A 508 1.44 37.36 29.23
C ALA A 508 1.18 38.53 28.27
N ARG A 509 0.81 38.22 27.03
CA ARG A 509 0.24 39.16 26.07
C ARG A 509 -1.20 38.76 25.82
N ILE A 510 -2.12 39.63 26.18
CA ILE A 510 -3.54 39.46 25.85
C ILE A 510 -3.81 40.30 24.62
N GLU A 511 -4.17 39.66 23.52
CA GLU A 511 -4.15 40.26 22.18
C GLU A 511 -5.46 40.94 21.79
N ASP A 512 -6.58 40.60 22.44
CA ASP A 512 -7.94 41.03 22.04
C ASP A 512 -8.85 41.50 23.19
N PHE A 513 -8.30 41.78 24.37
CA PHE A 513 -9.06 42.20 25.57
C PHE A 513 -10.14 43.26 25.30
N GLU A 514 -11.41 42.92 25.58
CA GLU A 514 -12.59 43.77 25.39
C GLU A 514 -13.02 44.47 26.69
N ASN A 515 -12.90 45.81 26.72
CA ASN A 515 -13.24 46.62 27.88
C ASN A 515 -14.72 46.44 28.30
N GLY A 516 -14.94 46.19 29.59
CA GLY A 516 -16.28 46.04 30.16
C GLY A 516 -16.97 44.71 29.86
N ILE A 517 -16.27 43.82 29.16
CA ILE A 517 -16.67 42.43 28.94
C ILE A 517 -15.68 41.53 29.67
N ASP A 518 -14.39 41.61 29.31
CA ASP A 518 -13.34 40.77 29.87
C ASP A 518 -12.83 41.27 31.21
N ARG A 519 -12.18 40.37 31.96
CA ARG A 519 -11.70 40.61 33.32
C ARG A 519 -10.33 40.01 33.53
N ILE A 520 -9.55 40.66 34.39
CA ILE A 520 -8.24 40.17 34.84
C ILE A 520 -8.33 39.82 36.31
N ASP A 521 -8.18 38.55 36.64
CA ASP A 521 -8.18 38.09 38.03
C ASP A 521 -6.77 38.18 38.65
N VAL A 522 -6.63 39.11 39.60
CA VAL A 522 -5.42 39.35 40.39
C VAL A 522 -5.64 39.06 41.88
N SER A 523 -6.70 38.34 42.22
CA SER A 523 -7.06 38.03 43.61
C SER A 523 -5.98 37.24 44.35
N ALA A 524 -5.15 36.50 43.63
CA ALA A 524 -4.02 35.76 44.19
C ALA A 524 -2.91 36.66 44.78
N PHE A 525 -2.88 37.96 44.44
CA PHE A 525 -1.85 38.90 44.90
C PHE A 525 -2.24 39.65 46.19
N GLY A 526 -3.51 39.52 46.64
CA GLY A 526 -4.00 40.15 47.87
C GLY A 526 -4.14 41.68 47.77
N PHE A 527 -4.30 42.21 46.57
CA PHE A 527 -4.70 43.59 46.33
C PHE A 527 -6.14 43.82 46.80
N SER A 528 -6.46 45.03 47.21
CA SER A 528 -7.78 45.42 47.71
C SER A 528 -8.59 46.26 46.71
N GLY A 529 -7.96 46.67 45.62
CA GLY A 529 -8.56 47.42 44.52
C GLY A 529 -7.52 48.03 43.59
N PHE A 530 -7.99 48.65 42.50
CA PHE A 530 -7.13 49.17 41.42
C PHE A 530 -6.08 50.18 41.88
N ALA A 531 -6.34 50.92 42.97
CA ALA A 531 -5.39 51.85 43.55
C ALA A 531 -4.08 51.18 44.00
N ASP A 532 -4.10 49.88 44.32
CA ASP A 532 -2.92 49.14 44.77
C ASP A 532 -1.96 48.80 43.61
N ILE A 533 -2.45 48.76 42.37
CA ILE A 533 -1.66 48.45 41.17
C ILE A 533 -1.48 49.65 40.24
N GLN A 534 -2.21 50.75 40.45
CA GLN A 534 -2.25 51.90 39.56
C GLN A 534 -0.87 52.50 39.24
N ASP A 535 0.05 52.52 40.21
CA ASP A 535 1.41 53.05 40.02
C ASP A 535 2.31 52.15 39.14
N ASN A 536 1.88 50.90 38.90
CA ASN A 536 2.56 49.91 38.07
C ASN A 536 1.88 49.70 36.70
N VAL A 537 0.93 50.56 36.35
CA VAL A 537 0.28 50.57 35.03
C VAL A 537 0.99 51.59 34.13
N PHE A 538 1.50 51.12 33.00
CA PHE A 538 2.24 51.93 32.02
C PHE A 538 1.68 51.69 30.62
N GLY A 539 1.71 52.68 29.72
CA GLY A 539 1.20 52.43 28.38
C GLY A 539 0.97 53.68 27.54
N ASN A 540 0.27 53.47 26.42
CA ASN A 540 -0.21 54.50 25.52
C ASN A 540 -1.60 54.10 24.98
N SER A 541 -2.05 54.75 23.90
CA SER A 541 -3.38 54.52 23.32
C SER A 541 -3.55 53.19 22.58
N ASP A 542 -2.51 52.37 22.50
CA ASP A 542 -2.47 51.11 21.73
C ASP A 542 -1.94 49.93 22.56
N ARG A 543 -1.38 50.18 23.76
CA ARG A 543 -0.86 49.14 24.65
C ARG A 543 -0.94 49.57 26.11
N ALA A 544 -1.42 48.68 26.97
CA ALA A 544 -1.36 48.81 28.42
C ALA A 544 -0.51 47.68 29.01
N PHE A 545 0.53 48.03 29.76
CA PHE A 545 1.42 47.12 30.46
C PHE A 545 1.20 47.25 31.97
N VAL A 546 1.08 46.13 32.68
CA VAL A 546 0.85 46.08 34.12
C VAL A 546 1.86 45.14 34.77
N ASP A 547 2.54 45.62 35.81
CA ASP A 547 3.46 44.83 36.65
C ASP A 547 2.84 44.55 38.03
N LEU A 548 2.64 43.28 38.35
CA LEU A 548 2.00 42.82 39.59
C LEU A 548 3.03 42.48 40.69
N GLY A 549 4.33 42.69 40.45
CA GLY A 549 5.40 42.41 41.42
C GLY A 549 5.74 40.93 41.57
N GLY A 550 5.32 40.11 40.61
CA GLY A 550 5.49 38.65 40.61
C GLY A 550 4.98 37.96 39.35
N ALA A 551 4.20 38.69 38.53
CA ALA A 551 3.80 38.40 37.16
C ALA A 551 3.59 39.75 36.44
N SER A 552 3.50 39.73 35.12
CA SER A 552 3.19 40.95 34.35
C SER A 552 2.44 40.62 33.09
N PHE A 553 1.74 41.60 32.52
CA PHE A 553 1.06 41.39 31.24
C PHE A 553 0.98 42.65 30.40
N THR A 554 0.73 42.46 29.11
CA THR A 554 0.38 43.53 28.16
C THR A 554 -0.98 43.26 27.54
N LEU A 555 -1.85 44.25 27.56
CA LEU A 555 -3.05 44.32 26.72
C LEU A 555 -2.66 45.00 25.40
N VAL A 556 -2.71 44.26 24.30
CA VAL A 556 -2.38 44.76 22.96
C VAL A 556 -3.61 45.39 22.32
N GLY A 557 -3.44 46.49 21.60
CA GLY A 557 -4.55 47.26 21.01
C GLY A 557 -5.40 48.05 22.02
N PHE A 558 -5.01 48.05 23.30
CA PHE A 558 -5.80 48.64 24.39
C PHE A 558 -5.23 49.99 24.86
N ASP A 559 -6.09 51.03 24.91
CA ASP A 559 -5.72 52.33 25.48
C ASP A 559 -5.66 52.26 27.01
N VAL A 560 -4.45 52.44 27.56
CA VAL A 560 -4.21 52.42 29.01
C VAL A 560 -5.09 53.40 29.80
N ALA A 561 -5.60 54.47 29.17
CA ALA A 561 -6.49 55.42 29.81
C ALA A 561 -7.89 54.85 30.13
N ASN A 562 -8.27 53.74 29.50
CA ASN A 562 -9.56 53.06 29.73
C ASN A 562 -9.48 52.00 30.83
N LEU A 563 -8.28 51.63 31.29
CA LEU A 563 -8.09 50.61 32.32
C LEU A 563 -8.55 51.13 33.69
N GLY A 564 -9.42 50.38 34.36
CA GLY A 564 -9.99 50.77 35.65
C GLY A 564 -10.45 49.58 36.50
N GLN A 565 -11.07 49.89 37.64
CA GLN A 565 -11.43 48.88 38.64
C GLN A 565 -12.38 47.79 38.13
N GLU A 566 -13.23 48.09 37.15
CA GLU A 566 -14.19 47.14 36.59
C GLU A 566 -13.53 46.08 35.69
N ASP A 567 -12.32 46.32 35.20
CA ASP A 567 -11.57 45.37 34.36
C ASP A 567 -10.84 44.29 35.20
N PHE A 568 -10.94 44.37 36.53
CA PHE A 568 -10.20 43.48 37.44
C PHE A 568 -11.13 42.75 38.43
N ILE A 569 -10.61 41.63 38.92
CA ILE A 569 -11.11 40.90 40.08
C ILE A 569 -10.01 40.94 41.14
N PHE A 570 -10.33 41.39 42.35
CA PHE A 570 -9.40 41.64 43.47
C PHE A 570 -9.68 40.71 44.65
#